data_AF-E4T695-F1
#
_entry.id   AF-E4T695-F1
#
_cell.length_a   1.000
_cell.length_b   1.000
_cell.length_c   1.000
_cell.angle_alpha   90.00
_cell.angle_beta   90.00
_cell.angle_gamma   90.00
#
_symmetry.space_group_name_H-M   'P 1'
#
loop_
_entity.id
_entity.type
_entity.pdbx_description
1 polymer ?
#
loop_
_entity_poly.entity_id
_entity_poly.type
_entity_poly.pdbx_seq_one_letter_code
_entity_poly.pdbx_strand_id
1 'polypeptide(L)'
;MKKQGILSLVALVAIFLLASCSKYEAKTVTLKTQNDSLNYTLGLFNGENLKSSFLKSDSSNKPVAAMIKALDKAYKSSDKGEMYTLGTKVGTAIKQQKASGFMGDSTIKFNEKLVRQGLVNGINGFDKGMTSKQAQDYIQKAMMKRQQEMMKQQMQSQGQQQMPQGQGAPQQAPQQAPQQPVK
;
A
#
# COMPACT_ATOMS: atom_id res chain seq x y z
N MET A 1 -5.38 -18.42 15.59
CA MET A 1 -3.99 -18.12 16.00
C MET A 1 -3.85 -16.61 16.18
N LYS A 2 -3.58 -16.11 17.39
CA LYS A 2 -3.36 -14.69 17.69
C LYS A 2 -1.88 -14.48 18.01
N LYS A 3 -1.42 -13.23 17.75
CA LYS A 3 -0.08 -12.63 17.98
C LYS A 3 0.89 -12.96 16.82
N GLN A 4 1.49 -12.01 16.10
CA GLN A 4 2.33 -10.92 16.60
C GLN A 4 2.48 -9.74 15.60
N GLY A 5 2.67 -8.55 16.17
CA GLY A 5 3.44 -7.46 15.55
C GLY A 5 2.69 -6.49 14.63
N ILE A 6 1.61 -5.86 15.11
CA ILE A 6 1.17 -4.57 14.56
C ILE A 6 2.16 -3.54 15.11
N LEU A 7 3.04 -3.03 14.25
CA LEU A 7 3.81 -1.82 14.54
C LEU A 7 2.80 -0.69 14.74
N SER A 8 2.44 -0.44 16.00
CA SER A 8 1.59 0.68 16.40
C SER A 8 2.35 1.96 16.15
N LEU A 9 2.09 2.59 15.00
CA LEU A 9 2.46 3.98 14.80
C LEU A 9 1.41 4.81 15.54
N VAL A 10 1.81 5.46 16.63
CA VAL A 10 0.93 6.30 17.44
C VAL A 10 0.38 7.43 16.57
N ALA A 11 -0.93 7.43 16.34
CA ALA A 11 -1.66 8.50 15.66
C ALA A 11 -2.56 9.21 16.69
N LEU A 12 -2.23 10.46 17.02
CA LEU A 12 -3.08 11.30 17.87
C LEU A 12 -4.11 12.06 17.05
N VAL A 13 -5.31 12.10 17.61
CA VAL A 13 -6.62 12.26 16.97
C VAL A 13 -7.22 13.64 17.27
N ALA A 14 -7.87 14.26 16.28
CA ALA A 14 -9.08 15.08 16.46
C ALA A 14 -9.75 15.30 15.10
N ILE A 15 -11.07 15.05 15.01
CA ILE A 15 -11.88 15.29 13.81
C ILE A 15 -12.65 16.60 14.01
N PHE A 16 -12.38 17.60 13.17
CA PHE A 16 -13.35 18.65 12.87
C PHE A 16 -13.65 18.61 11.38
N LEU A 17 -14.80 18.02 11.05
CA LEU A 17 -15.42 18.14 9.74
C LEU A 17 -16.16 19.48 9.71
N LEU A 18 -15.53 20.54 9.21
CA LEU A 18 -16.24 21.77 8.86
C LEU A 18 -15.99 22.16 7.40
N ALA A 19 -17.11 22.10 6.69
CA ALA A 19 -17.55 22.90 5.55
C ALA A 19 -16.54 23.35 4.48
N SER A 20 -16.83 22.88 3.27
CA SER A 20 -16.58 23.49 1.96
C SER A 20 -16.26 25.00 1.96
N CYS A 21 -14.99 25.35 1.70
CA CYS A 21 -14.55 26.34 0.71
C CYS A 21 -13.04 26.12 0.44
N SER A 22 -12.68 25.76 -0.79
CA SER A 22 -11.32 25.33 -1.25
C SER A 22 -10.71 24.10 -0.53
N LYS A 23 -11.20 22.90 -0.89
CA LYS A 23 -11.00 21.58 -0.24
C LYS A 23 -9.59 20.94 -0.30
N TYR A 24 -8.50 21.72 -0.32
CA TYR A 24 -7.14 21.20 -0.60
C TYR A 24 -6.09 21.66 0.39
N GLU A 25 -6.40 21.53 1.68
CA GLU A 25 -5.49 21.92 2.75
C GLU A 25 -4.81 20.70 3.36
N ALA A 26 -3.60 20.95 3.86
CA ALA A 26 -2.92 20.03 4.73
C ALA A 26 -3.77 19.79 5.99
N LYS A 27 -4.02 18.53 6.33
CA LYS A 27 -4.75 18.19 7.55
C LYS A 27 -4.34 16.84 8.11
N THR A 28 -4.55 16.67 9.40
CA THR A 28 -4.44 15.38 10.06
C THR A 28 -5.44 14.38 9.48
N VAL A 29 -5.06 13.10 9.48
CA VAL A 29 -5.90 11.99 9.02
C VAL A 29 -5.92 10.88 10.07
N THR A 30 -7.10 10.31 10.29
CA THR A 30 -7.25 9.10 11.10
C THR A 30 -7.02 7.87 10.23
N LEU A 31 -6.06 7.03 10.61
CA LEU A 31 -5.71 5.79 9.91
C LEU A 31 -6.09 4.61 10.82
N LYS A 32 -7.03 3.77 10.41
CA LYS A 32 -7.59 2.70 11.26
C LYS A 32 -6.90 1.35 11.02
N THR A 33 -6.31 1.18 9.85
CA THR A 33 -5.75 -0.09 9.40
C THR A 33 -4.36 0.08 8.79
N GLN A 34 -3.66 -1.04 8.63
CA GLN A 34 -2.42 -1.07 7.84
C GLN A 34 -2.67 -0.64 6.39
N ASN A 35 -3.81 -1.02 5.82
CA ASN A 35 -4.22 -0.61 4.47
C ASN A 35 -4.40 0.91 4.38
N ASP A 36 -5.00 1.54 5.39
CA ASP A 36 -5.12 3.00 5.44
C ASP A 36 -3.74 3.67 5.49
N SER A 37 -2.85 3.12 6.31
CA SER A 37 -1.49 3.62 6.47
C SER A 37 -0.69 3.53 5.17
N LEU A 38 -0.75 2.39 4.47
CA LEU A 38 -0.11 2.21 3.16
C LEU A 38 -0.61 3.24 2.13
N ASN A 39 -1.92 3.41 2.04
CA ASN A 39 -2.52 4.35 1.09
C ASN A 39 -2.17 5.82 1.41
N TYR A 40 -2.25 6.22 2.67
CA TYR A 40 -1.90 7.59 3.06
C TYR A 40 -0.41 7.89 2.84
N THR A 41 0.47 6.98 3.28
CA THR A 41 1.92 7.14 3.14
C THR A 41 2.37 7.18 1.69
N LEU A 42 1.69 6.43 0.80
CA LEU A 42 1.93 6.52 -0.65
C LEU A 42 1.68 7.93 -1.17
N GLY A 43 0.56 8.53 -0.78
CA GLY A 43 0.26 9.92 -1.12
C GLY A 43 1.33 10.86 -0.57
N LEU A 44 1.62 10.76 0.73
CA LEU A 44 2.53 11.66 1.45
C LEU A 44 3.94 11.70 0.84
N PHE A 45 4.53 10.52 0.60
CA PHE A 45 5.83 10.40 -0.04
C PHE A 45 5.85 10.98 -1.46
N ASN A 46 4.85 10.64 -2.29
CA ASN A 46 4.79 11.14 -3.66
C ASN A 46 4.53 12.66 -3.70
N GLY A 47 3.79 13.21 -2.74
CA GLY A 47 3.53 14.65 -2.65
C GLY A 47 4.79 15.46 -2.41
N GLU A 48 5.65 15.01 -1.50
CA GLU A 48 6.95 15.64 -1.25
C GLU A 48 7.89 15.53 -2.46
N ASN A 49 7.95 14.36 -3.09
CA ASN A 49 8.75 14.18 -4.32
C ASN A 49 8.28 15.12 -5.42
N LEU A 50 6.97 15.35 -5.52
CA LEU A 50 6.42 16.26 -6.51
C LEU A 50 6.77 17.71 -6.20
N LYS A 51 6.60 18.12 -4.93
CA LYS A 51 7.01 19.45 -4.46
C LYS A 51 8.48 19.72 -4.78
N SER A 52 9.34 18.77 -4.41
CA SER A 52 10.78 18.87 -4.62
C SER A 52 11.21 18.75 -6.09
N SER A 53 10.37 18.22 -6.99
CA SER A 53 10.74 18.09 -8.41
C SER A 53 10.20 19.25 -9.26
N PHE A 54 9.00 19.75 -8.96
CA PHE A 54 8.30 20.68 -9.85
C PHE A 54 7.96 22.02 -9.19
N LEU A 55 7.99 22.11 -7.85
CA LEU A 55 7.49 23.28 -7.12
C LEU A 55 8.55 23.97 -6.26
N LYS A 56 9.83 23.59 -6.38
CA LYS A 56 10.93 24.13 -5.56
C LYS A 56 11.07 25.65 -5.61
N SER A 57 10.82 26.25 -6.77
CA SER A 57 11.05 27.68 -7.02
C SER A 57 9.80 28.54 -6.82
N ASP A 58 8.65 27.94 -6.53
CA ASP A 58 7.39 28.66 -6.38
C ASP A 58 6.92 28.54 -4.92
N SER A 59 7.11 29.62 -4.16
CA SER A 59 6.62 29.73 -2.78
C SER A 59 5.12 30.03 -2.70
N SER A 60 4.44 30.16 -3.84
CA SER A 60 2.99 30.38 -3.90
C SER A 60 2.22 29.07 -3.96
N ASN A 61 1.00 29.07 -3.41
CA ASN A 61 0.11 27.91 -3.48
C ASN A 61 -0.53 27.71 -4.87
N LYS A 62 -0.15 28.48 -5.89
CA LYS A 62 -0.81 28.48 -7.21
C LYS A 62 -0.60 27.17 -7.98
N PRO A 63 0.63 26.62 -8.11
CA PRO A 63 0.83 25.35 -8.82
C PRO A 63 0.18 24.16 -8.10
N VAL A 64 0.21 24.17 -6.76
CA VAL A 64 -0.46 23.19 -5.91
C VAL A 64 -1.96 23.19 -6.18
N ALA A 65 -2.59 24.37 -6.12
CA ALA A 65 -4.01 24.53 -6.41
C ALA A 65 -4.33 24.15 -7.86
N ALA A 66 -3.47 24.46 -8.83
CA ALA A 66 -3.65 24.09 -10.24
C ALA A 66 -3.58 22.57 -10.45
N MET A 67 -2.60 21.90 -9.85
CA MET A 67 -2.46 20.44 -9.93
C MET A 67 -3.63 19.73 -9.27
N ILE A 68 -4.03 20.16 -8.07
CA ILE A 68 -5.14 19.52 -7.37
C ILE A 68 -6.47 19.81 -8.08
N LYS A 69 -6.65 21.01 -8.65
CA LYS A 69 -7.76 21.29 -9.56
C LYS A 69 -7.70 20.38 -10.80
N ALA A 70 -6.55 20.09 -11.37
CA ALA A 70 -6.43 19.17 -12.50
C ALA A 70 -6.79 17.72 -12.11
N LEU A 71 -6.42 17.30 -10.89
CA LEU A 71 -6.83 16.01 -10.32
C LEU A 71 -8.34 15.88 -10.10
N ASP A 72 -9.04 16.99 -9.86
CA ASP A 72 -10.50 17.04 -9.66
C ASP A 72 -11.28 17.39 -10.93
N LYS A 73 -10.68 18.14 -11.86
CA LYS A 73 -11.27 18.64 -13.11
C LYS A 73 -10.74 17.91 -14.34
N ALA A 74 -10.61 16.59 -14.30
CA ALA A 74 -10.11 15.80 -15.44
C ALA A 74 -10.85 16.01 -16.79
N TYR A 75 -11.87 16.88 -16.91
CA TYR A 75 -12.67 17.04 -18.12
C TYR A 75 -13.04 18.45 -18.61
N LYS A 76 -12.56 19.58 -18.04
CA LYS A 76 -13.09 20.92 -18.46
C LYS A 76 -12.08 22.10 -18.53
N SER A 77 -10.82 21.89 -18.88
CA SER A 77 -9.88 23.02 -19.13
C SER A 77 -9.35 22.98 -20.55
N SER A 78 -9.33 24.14 -21.22
CA SER A 78 -8.63 24.35 -22.50
C SER A 78 -7.13 24.63 -22.30
N ASP A 79 -6.73 25.02 -21.09
CA ASP A 79 -5.32 25.21 -20.72
C ASP A 79 -4.67 23.84 -20.44
N LYS A 80 -3.68 23.50 -21.26
CA LYS A 80 -2.89 22.25 -21.24
C LYS A 80 -1.44 22.47 -20.76
N GLY A 81 -1.19 23.52 -19.98
CA GLY A 81 0.12 23.81 -19.41
C GLY A 81 0.73 22.66 -18.59
N GLU A 82 1.98 22.83 -18.17
CA GLU A 82 2.78 21.79 -17.51
C GLU A 82 2.08 21.17 -16.27
N MET A 83 1.50 22.01 -15.41
CA MET A 83 0.79 21.54 -14.21
C MET A 83 -0.50 20.76 -14.52
N TYR A 84 -1.17 21.07 -15.63
CA TYR A 84 -2.31 20.28 -16.11
C TYR A 84 -1.86 18.90 -16.61
N THR A 85 -0.76 18.85 -17.37
CA THR A 85 -0.16 17.59 -17.84
C THR A 85 0.29 16.74 -16.66
N LEU A 86 0.95 17.34 -15.67
CA LEU A 86 1.37 16.66 -14.46
C LEU A 86 0.18 16.12 -13.66
N GLY A 87 -0.84 16.94 -13.42
CA GLY A 87 -2.07 16.51 -12.77
C GLY A 87 -2.76 15.35 -13.49
N THR A 88 -2.76 15.36 -14.83
CA THR A 88 -3.32 14.27 -15.66
C THR A 88 -2.52 12.97 -15.49
N LYS A 89 -1.18 13.04 -15.46
CA LYS A 89 -0.32 11.86 -15.20
C LYS A 89 -0.58 11.26 -13.83
N VAL A 90 -0.63 12.09 -12.78
CA VAL A 90 -0.93 11.65 -11.41
C VAL A 90 -2.33 11.05 -11.32
N GLY A 91 -3.34 11.70 -11.92
CA GLY A 91 -4.71 11.20 -11.96
C GLY A 91 -4.84 9.85 -12.68
N THR A 92 -4.08 9.66 -13.77
CA THR A 92 -4.01 8.40 -14.52
C THR A 92 -3.39 7.29 -13.67
N ALA A 93 -2.30 7.59 -12.96
CA ALA A 93 -1.66 6.63 -12.05
C ALA A 93 -2.61 6.21 -10.90
N ILE A 94 -3.36 7.16 -10.32
CA ILE A 94 -4.40 6.88 -9.32
C ILE A 94 -5.49 5.97 -9.91
N LYS A 95 -5.96 6.23 -11.14
CA LYS A 95 -6.96 5.41 -11.81
C LYS A 95 -6.45 3.98 -12.06
N GLN A 96 -5.19 3.83 -12.48
CA GLN A 96 -4.57 2.52 -12.69
C GLN A 96 -4.43 1.73 -11.38
N GLN A 97 -3.97 2.37 -10.31
CA GLN A 97 -3.87 1.72 -8.98
C GLN A 97 -5.25 1.35 -8.43
N LYS A 98 -6.28 2.17 -8.69
CA LYS A 98 -7.65 1.81 -8.32
C LYS A 98 -8.15 0.55 -9.03
N ALA A 99 -7.72 0.34 -10.29
CA ALA A 99 -8.09 -0.84 -11.06
C ALA A 99 -7.27 -2.08 -10.71
N SER A 100 -5.97 -1.91 -10.41
CA SER A 100 -5.02 -3.02 -10.20
C SER A 100 -4.71 -3.33 -8.73
N GLY A 101 -5.15 -2.49 -7.80
CA GLY A 101 -4.76 -2.57 -6.39
C GLY A 101 -3.54 -1.72 -6.06
N PHE A 102 -3.20 -1.66 -4.78
CA PHE A 102 -2.09 -0.84 -4.29
C PHE A 102 -0.76 -1.35 -4.85
N MET A 103 -0.08 -0.52 -5.62
CA MET A 103 1.16 -0.85 -6.35
C MET A 103 1.03 -2.12 -7.22
N GLY A 104 -0.17 -2.38 -7.76
CA GLY A 104 -0.47 -3.56 -8.57
C GLY A 104 -0.79 -4.82 -7.75
N ASP A 105 -0.74 -4.76 -6.43
CA ASP A 105 -1.18 -5.85 -5.56
C ASP A 105 -2.69 -5.73 -5.31
N SER A 106 -3.47 -6.55 -6.01
CA SER A 106 -4.94 -6.59 -5.93
C SER A 106 -5.48 -7.01 -4.55
N THR A 107 -4.64 -7.64 -3.72
CA THR A 107 -5.02 -8.05 -2.37
C THR A 107 -4.93 -6.91 -1.35
N ILE A 108 -4.38 -5.75 -1.76
CA ILE A 108 -4.38 -4.50 -1.00
C ILE A 108 -5.31 -3.50 -1.70
N LYS A 109 -6.40 -3.14 -1.02
CA LYS A 109 -7.39 -2.21 -1.59
C LYS A 109 -6.83 -0.79 -1.65
N PHE A 110 -6.72 -0.27 -2.87
CA PHE A 110 -6.37 1.13 -3.09
C PHE A 110 -7.47 2.07 -2.57
N ASN A 111 -7.09 3.00 -1.71
CA ASN A 111 -7.96 4.01 -1.11
C ASN A 111 -7.61 5.39 -1.66
N GLU A 112 -8.27 5.74 -2.76
CA GLU A 112 -8.08 7.00 -3.48
C GLU A 112 -8.17 8.23 -2.57
N LYS A 113 -9.09 8.25 -1.60
CA LYS A 113 -9.26 9.40 -0.69
C LYS A 113 -8.03 9.61 0.19
N LEU A 114 -7.48 8.54 0.75
CA LEU A 114 -6.28 8.62 1.59
C LEU A 114 -5.04 8.95 0.79
N VAL A 115 -4.88 8.39 -0.42
CA VAL A 115 -3.76 8.72 -1.31
C VAL A 115 -3.80 10.19 -1.71
N ARG A 116 -4.97 10.69 -2.12
CA ARG A 116 -5.14 12.12 -2.44
C ARG A 116 -4.84 13.01 -1.24
N GLN A 117 -5.32 12.64 -0.05
CA GLN A 117 -5.04 13.44 1.15
C GLN A 117 -3.56 13.42 1.51
N GLY A 118 -2.90 12.26 1.43
CA GLY A 118 -1.46 12.16 1.61
C GLY A 118 -0.71 13.03 0.62
N LEU A 119 -1.10 13.01 -0.66
CA LEU A 119 -0.49 13.83 -1.71
C LEU A 119 -0.59 15.33 -1.37
N VAL A 120 -1.77 15.80 -0.97
CA VAL A 120 -1.97 17.19 -0.54
C VAL A 120 -1.08 17.53 0.65
N ASN A 121 -1.04 16.65 1.66
CA ASN A 121 -0.22 16.85 2.85
C ASN A 121 1.28 16.93 2.51
N GLY A 122 1.77 16.03 1.65
CA GLY A 122 3.17 16.00 1.22
C GLY A 122 3.56 17.24 0.43
N ILE A 123 2.70 17.69 -0.49
CA ILE A 123 2.97 18.93 -1.24
C ILE A 123 3.03 20.16 -0.33
N ASN A 124 2.19 20.20 0.69
CA ASN A 124 2.19 21.27 1.68
C ASN A 124 3.31 21.13 2.73
N GLY A 125 4.14 20.08 2.68
CA GLY A 125 5.18 19.83 3.68
C GLY A 125 4.61 19.59 5.08
N PHE A 126 3.43 18.98 5.18
CA PHE A 126 2.77 18.73 6.45
C PHE A 126 3.51 17.64 7.24
N ASP A 127 4.03 18.00 8.40
CA ASP A 127 4.86 17.14 9.26
C ASP A 127 4.15 16.70 10.55
N LYS A 128 2.93 17.20 10.81
CA LYS A 128 2.16 16.80 11.99
C LYS A 128 1.63 15.37 11.82
N GLY A 129 2.40 14.42 12.33
CA GLY A 129 2.09 12.99 12.37
C GLY A 129 3.25 12.16 11.85
N MET A 130 3.47 12.19 10.53
CA MET A 130 4.54 11.45 9.88
C MET A 130 5.19 12.35 8.83
N THR A 131 6.53 12.36 8.77
CA THR A 131 7.28 13.03 7.70
C THR A 131 7.27 12.19 6.42
N SER A 132 7.51 12.82 5.27
CA SER A 132 7.60 12.11 3.99
C SER A 132 8.71 11.04 3.96
N LYS A 133 9.80 11.25 4.71
CA LYS A 133 10.86 10.25 4.89
C LYS A 133 10.38 9.04 5.71
N GLN A 134 9.66 9.28 6.79
CA GLN A 134 9.05 8.19 7.57
C GLN A 134 8.00 7.43 6.74
N ALA A 135 7.28 8.12 5.85
CA ALA A 135 6.32 7.50 4.94
C ALA A 135 7.00 6.57 3.94
N GLN A 136 8.12 7.01 3.35
CA GLN A 136 8.94 6.17 2.48
C GLN A 136 9.43 4.92 3.21
N ASP A 137 10.02 5.10 4.40
CA ASP A 137 10.55 3.99 5.20
C ASP A 137 9.45 3.00 5.58
N TYR A 138 8.27 3.49 5.91
CA TYR A 138 7.11 2.67 6.25
C TYR A 138 6.67 1.80 5.07
N ILE A 139 6.49 2.38 3.88
CA ILE A 139 6.06 1.63 2.68
C ILE A 139 7.10 0.57 2.31
N GLN A 140 8.39 0.93 2.30
CA GLN A 140 9.46 -0.01 1.96
C GLN A 140 9.46 -1.21 2.90
N LYS A 141 9.40 -0.97 4.22
CA LYS A 141 9.36 -2.06 5.22
C LYS A 141 8.11 -2.91 5.10
N ALA A 142 6.95 -2.28 4.91
CA ALA A 142 5.68 -3.00 4.80
C ALA A 142 5.63 -3.89 3.55
N MET A 143 6.10 -3.38 2.41
CA MET A 143 6.15 -4.15 1.16
C MET A 143 7.20 -5.26 1.20
N MET A 144 8.38 -5.02 1.78
CA MET A 144 9.40 -6.05 1.96
C MET A 144 8.88 -7.20 2.85
N LYS A 145 8.28 -6.87 3.99
CA LYS A 145 7.69 -7.87 4.89
C LYS A 145 6.61 -8.68 4.15
N ARG A 146 5.77 -8.01 3.35
CA ARG A 146 4.73 -8.68 2.57
C ARG A 146 5.31 -9.64 1.53
N GLN A 147 6.33 -9.22 0.80
CA GLN A 147 7.00 -10.07 -0.19
C GLN A 147 7.60 -11.33 0.46
N GLN A 148 8.21 -11.19 1.64
CA GLN A 148 8.73 -12.33 2.40
C GLN A 148 7.62 -13.30 2.81
N GLU A 149 6.48 -12.79 3.29
CA GLU A 149 5.35 -13.64 3.66
C GLU A 149 4.71 -14.35 2.45
N MET A 150 4.60 -13.67 1.30
CA MET A 150 4.13 -14.30 0.06
C MET A 150 5.08 -15.42 -0.40
N MET A 151 6.38 -15.21 -0.32
CA MET A 151 7.38 -16.24 -0.66
C MET A 151 7.28 -17.46 0.27
N LYS A 152 7.10 -17.24 1.59
CA LYS A 152 6.89 -18.34 2.55
C LYS A 152 5.62 -19.13 2.24
N GLN A 153 4.52 -18.46 1.93
CA GLN A 153 3.26 -19.11 1.56
C GLN A 153 3.41 -19.95 0.28
N GLN A 154 4.15 -19.43 -0.71
CA GLN A 154 4.44 -20.16 -1.95
C GLN A 154 5.31 -21.41 -1.70
N MET A 155 6.32 -21.33 -0.84
CA MET A 155 7.12 -22.51 -0.47
C MET A 155 6.28 -23.54 0.29
N GLN A 156 5.42 -23.10 1.20
CA GLN A 156 4.53 -23.99 1.96
C GLN A 156 3.50 -24.68 1.05
N SER A 157 2.93 -23.98 0.08
CA SER A 157 1.98 -24.58 -0.87
C SER A 157 2.66 -25.57 -1.82
N GLN A 158 3.89 -25.30 -2.25
CA GLN A 158 4.68 -26.24 -3.07
C GLN A 158 5.13 -27.48 -2.28
N GLY A 159 5.52 -27.32 -1.02
CA GLY A 159 5.84 -28.45 -0.13
C GLY A 159 4.64 -29.35 0.17
N GLN A 160 3.43 -28.79 0.22
CA GLN A 160 2.19 -29.55 0.36
C GLN A 160 1.76 -30.26 -0.95
N GLN A 161 2.09 -29.69 -2.12
CA GLN A 161 1.85 -30.33 -3.43
C GLN A 161 2.79 -31.50 -3.73
N GLN A 162 3.93 -31.62 -3.03
CA GLN A 162 4.89 -32.72 -3.20
C GLN A 162 4.67 -33.92 -2.27
N MET A 163 3.66 -33.92 -1.40
CA MET A 163 3.29 -35.12 -0.64
C MET A 163 2.56 -36.09 -1.60
N PRO A 164 3.14 -37.24 -1.97
CA PRO A 164 2.44 -38.21 -2.80
C PRO A 164 1.24 -38.73 -2.01
N GLN A 165 0.03 -38.53 -2.53
CA GLN A 165 -1.11 -39.33 -2.11
C GLN A 165 -0.83 -40.77 -2.52
N GLY A 166 -0.44 -41.61 -1.57
CA GLY A 166 -0.35 -43.05 -1.76
C GLY A 166 1.08 -43.58 -1.80
N GLN A 167 1.63 -43.84 -0.63
CA GLN A 167 2.34 -45.11 -0.43
C GLN A 167 1.71 -45.74 0.81
N GLY A 168 0.94 -46.81 0.56
CA GLY A 168 0.34 -47.61 1.61
C GLY A 168 1.42 -48.08 2.58
N ALA A 169 1.07 -48.14 3.86
CA ALA A 169 1.88 -48.82 4.86
C ALA A 169 2.29 -50.19 4.32
N PRO A 170 3.58 -50.60 4.40
CA PRO A 170 3.96 -51.94 4.02
C PRO A 170 3.20 -52.92 4.91
N GLN A 171 2.30 -53.70 4.29
CA GLN A 171 1.71 -54.86 4.94
C GLN A 171 2.86 -55.77 5.37
N GLN A 172 3.07 -55.87 6.67
CA GLN A 172 3.96 -56.87 7.25
C GLN A 172 3.42 -58.24 6.88
N ALA A 173 4.15 -58.95 6.01
CA ALA A 173 3.87 -60.34 5.70
C ALA A 173 3.98 -61.18 6.99
N PRO A 174 3.06 -62.14 7.23
CA PRO A 174 3.17 -63.02 8.39
C PRO A 174 4.45 -63.84 8.27
N GLN A 175 5.30 -63.77 9.29
CA GLN A 175 6.49 -64.62 9.40
C GLN A 175 6.02 -66.09 9.48
N GLN A 176 6.41 -66.90 8.50
CA GLN A 176 6.24 -68.34 8.55
C GLN A 176 7.17 -68.91 9.63
N ALA A 177 6.57 -69.62 10.58
CA ALA A 177 7.30 -70.33 11.64
C ALA A 177 8.18 -71.45 11.04
N PRO A 178 9.39 -71.71 11.55
CA PRO A 178 10.22 -72.81 11.08
C PRO A 178 9.59 -74.14 11.48
N GLN A 179 9.34 -75.00 10.49
CA GLN A 179 9.01 -76.41 10.73
C GLN A 179 10.26 -77.12 11.27
N GLN A 180 10.13 -77.76 12.42
CA GLN A 180 11.16 -78.63 12.96
C GLN A 180 11.24 -79.93 12.15
N PRO A 181 12.43 -80.46 11.84
CA PRO A 181 12.56 -81.77 11.23
C PRO A 181 12.28 -82.85 12.28
N VAL A 182 11.41 -83.78 11.93
CA VAL A 182 11.18 -85.03 12.65
C VAL A 182 12.37 -85.96 12.38
N LYS A 183 13.16 -86.25 13.42
CA LYS A 183 13.60 -87.60 13.86
C LYS A 183 14.58 -87.49 15.02
#